data_AF-A0A2V8EGD3-F1
#
_entry.id   AF-A0A2V8EGD3-F1
#
_cell.length_a   1.000
_cell.length_b   1.000
_cell.length_c   1.000
_cell.angle_alpha   90.00
_cell.angle_beta   90.00
_cell.angle_gamma   90.00
#
_symmetry.space_group_name_H-M   'P 1'
#
loop_
_entity.id
_entity.type
_entity.pdbx_description
1 polymer ?
#
loop_
_entity_poly.entity_id
_entity_poly.type
_entity_poly.pdbx_seq_one_letter_code
_entity_poly.pdbx_strand_id
1 'polypeptide(L)'
;MDHNSRDGDLSSTRKLLTNAWTKRVDTAEIEIKRFKLKRPLTNDCKVVFFEIADDTSLHVNVTHRYPTKGIIGWAGPATMPEGFVHNRKFGHPASAQMIRYIRDMVFADRI
;
A
#
# COMPACT_ATOMS: atom_id res chain seq x y z
N MET A 1 15.39 28.51 -10.93
CA MET A 1 15.36 27.08 -11.29
C MET A 1 14.58 26.41 -10.17
N ASP A 2 13.26 26.35 -10.34
CA ASP A 2 12.36 25.91 -9.28
C ASP A 2 12.22 24.40 -9.35
N HIS A 3 13.03 23.67 -8.60
CA HIS A 3 12.77 22.26 -8.30
C HIS A 3 11.60 22.16 -7.33
N ASN A 4 10.39 22.50 -7.79
CA ASN A 4 9.16 22.19 -7.08
C ASN A 4 8.72 20.77 -7.45
N SER A 5 9.58 19.79 -7.23
CA SER A 5 9.17 18.38 -7.23
C SER A 5 8.39 18.16 -5.95
N ARG A 6 7.07 18.26 -6.02
CA ARG A 6 6.22 17.81 -4.92
C ARG A 6 6.47 16.31 -4.76
N ASP A 7 7.19 15.94 -3.71
CA ASP A 7 7.23 14.54 -3.25
C ASP A 7 5.78 14.03 -3.17
N GLY A 8 5.54 12.85 -3.73
CA GLY A 8 4.21 12.25 -3.73
C GLY A 8 3.66 12.09 -2.31
N ASP A 9 2.34 12.16 -2.16
CA ASP A 9 1.73 11.89 -0.86
C ASP A 9 1.62 10.39 -0.55
N LEU A 10 1.64 10.01 0.72
CA LEU A 10 1.41 8.64 1.16
C LEU A 10 0.52 8.64 2.38
N SER A 11 -0.66 8.05 2.22
CA SER A 11 -1.64 7.86 3.28
C SER A 11 -1.96 6.38 3.47
N SER A 12 -2.37 6.03 4.69
CA SER A 12 -2.93 4.71 5.00
C SER A 12 -4.29 4.84 5.67
N THR A 13 -5.18 3.90 5.39
CA THR A 13 -6.49 3.77 6.06
C THR A 13 -6.80 2.30 6.30
N ARG A 14 -7.70 2.01 7.24
CA ARG A 14 -8.12 0.63 7.56
C ARG A 14 -9.63 0.49 7.68
N LYS A 15 -10.14 -0.67 7.27
CA LYS A 15 -11.53 -1.13 7.37
C LYS A 15 -11.54 -2.57 7.86
N LEU A 16 -11.16 -2.77 9.12
CA LEU A 16 -11.13 -4.09 9.75
C LEU A 16 -12.52 -4.42 10.31
N LEU A 17 -12.95 -5.67 10.13
CA LEU A 17 -14.16 -6.28 10.67
C LEU A 17 -13.90 -6.96 12.02
N THR A 18 -12.66 -7.38 12.28
CA THR A 18 -12.24 -8.07 13.51
C THR A 18 -10.94 -7.50 14.07
N ASN A 19 -10.53 -7.99 15.25
CA ASN A 19 -9.26 -7.60 15.87
C ASN A 19 -8.06 -8.47 15.46
N ALA A 20 -8.25 -9.48 14.58
CA ALA A 20 -7.20 -10.45 14.22
C ALA A 20 -5.95 -9.78 13.61
N TRP A 21 -6.15 -8.68 12.90
CA TRP A 21 -5.09 -7.96 12.17
C TRP A 21 -4.64 -6.66 12.82
N THR A 22 -5.35 -6.16 13.83
CA THR A 22 -5.15 -4.81 14.41
C THR A 22 -3.68 -4.55 14.74
N LYS A 23 -3.03 -5.41 15.52
CA LYS A 23 -1.62 -5.23 15.91
C LYS A 23 -0.66 -5.21 14.71
N ARG A 24 -0.93 -6.03 13.69
CA ARG A 24 -0.10 -6.08 12.46
C ARG A 24 -0.31 -4.82 11.62
N VAL A 25 -1.55 -4.37 11.49
CA VAL A 25 -1.90 -3.14 10.77
C VAL A 25 -1.33 -1.91 11.48
N ASP A 26 -1.40 -1.83 12.81
CA ASP A 26 -0.77 -0.75 13.58
C ASP A 26 0.74 -0.65 13.29
N THR A 27 1.42 -1.79 13.32
CA THR A 27 2.85 -1.86 13.00
C THR A 27 3.12 -1.39 11.56
N ALA A 28 2.27 -1.80 10.61
CA ALA A 28 2.41 -1.43 9.21
C ALA A 28 2.15 0.07 8.98
N GLU A 29 1.13 0.66 9.58
CA GLU A 29 0.83 2.09 9.47
C GLU A 29 1.98 2.95 10.05
N ILE A 30 2.60 2.53 11.16
CA ILE A 30 3.80 3.18 11.71
C ILE A 30 4.96 3.14 10.72
N GLU A 31 5.23 1.97 10.11
CA GLU A 31 6.33 1.84 9.15
C GLU A 31 6.04 2.55 7.82
N ILE A 32 4.80 2.57 7.34
CA ILE A 32 4.39 3.30 6.13
C ILE A 32 4.68 4.79 6.29
N LYS A 33 4.37 5.39 7.45
CA LYS A 33 4.73 6.79 7.74
C LYS A 33 6.24 7.06 7.64
N ARG A 34 7.06 6.04 7.90
CA ARG A 34 8.53 6.10 7.82
C ARG A 34 9.08 5.85 6.41
N PHE A 35 8.26 5.45 5.44
CA PHE A 35 8.73 5.18 4.07
C PHE A 35 9.34 6.42 3.42
N LYS A 36 8.66 7.57 3.53
CA LYS A 36 9.14 8.84 2.94
C LYS A 36 10.48 9.30 3.52
N LEU A 37 10.78 8.93 4.77
CA LEU A 37 12.07 9.27 5.41
C LEU A 37 13.27 8.58 4.73
N LYS A 38 13.04 7.49 4.00
CA LYS A 38 14.11 6.68 3.38
C LYS A 38 14.29 6.95 1.89
N ARG A 39 13.22 7.36 1.19
CA ARG A 39 13.23 7.67 -0.25
C ARG A 39 12.04 8.57 -0.59
N PRO A 40 12.21 9.61 -1.43
CA PRO A 40 11.10 10.39 -1.96
C PRO A 40 10.11 9.54 -2.76
N LEU A 41 8.83 9.88 -2.67
CA LEU A 41 7.78 9.25 -3.48
C LEU A 41 7.66 9.97 -4.82
N THR A 42 7.57 9.19 -5.89
CA THR A 42 7.40 9.69 -7.27
C THR A 42 5.93 9.76 -7.69
N ASN A 43 5.01 9.31 -6.85
CA ASN A 43 3.59 9.17 -7.13
C ASN A 43 2.77 9.29 -5.84
N ASP A 44 1.62 9.96 -5.91
CA ASP A 44 0.66 9.96 -4.81
C ASP A 44 0.13 8.55 -4.62
N CYS A 45 0.14 8.07 -3.37
CA CYS A 45 -0.13 6.69 -3.03
C CYS A 45 -1.05 6.59 -1.81
N LYS A 46 -2.03 5.69 -1.88
CA LYS A 46 -2.93 5.37 -0.76
C LYS A 46 -2.90 3.88 -0.48
N VAL A 47 -2.66 3.52 0.77
CA VAL A 47 -2.71 2.13 1.25
C VAL A 47 -4.03 1.91 2.00
N VAL A 48 -4.78 0.89 1.66
CA VAL A 48 -6.03 0.52 2.35
C VAL A 48 -5.93 -0.91 2.84
N PHE A 49 -6.00 -1.08 4.15
CA PHE A 49 -6.10 -2.38 4.82
C PHE A 49 -7.58 -2.73 5.03
N PHE A 50 -8.02 -3.92 4.67
CA PHE A 50 -9.41 -4.31 4.89
C PHE A 50 -9.58 -5.82 5.03
N GLU A 51 -10.64 -6.21 5.73
CA GLU A 51 -11.13 -7.59 5.78
C GLU A 51 -12.39 -7.71 4.93
N ILE A 52 -12.59 -8.90 4.38
CA ILE A 52 -13.84 -9.28 3.70
C ILE A 52 -14.54 -10.29 4.60
N ALA A 53 -15.86 -10.19 4.75
CA ALA A 53 -16.62 -11.16 5.54
C ALA A 53 -16.34 -12.59 5.04
N ASP A 54 -16.19 -13.52 5.98
CA ASP A 54 -15.86 -14.92 5.73
C ASP A 54 -14.48 -15.21 5.07
N ASP A 55 -13.63 -14.19 4.90
CA ASP A 55 -12.23 -14.34 4.51
C ASP A 55 -11.30 -14.03 5.69
N THR A 56 -10.50 -15.01 6.11
CA THR A 56 -9.59 -14.89 7.25
C THR A 56 -8.34 -14.05 6.95
N SER A 57 -8.15 -13.66 5.69
CA SER A 57 -6.96 -12.93 5.27
C SER A 57 -7.15 -11.42 5.31
N LEU A 58 -6.03 -10.73 5.52
CA LEU A 58 -5.97 -9.29 5.32
C LEU A 58 -5.79 -8.97 3.84
N HIS A 59 -6.64 -8.11 3.32
CA HIS A 59 -6.50 -7.54 1.99
C HIS A 59 -5.85 -6.17 2.08
N VAL A 60 -4.94 -5.90 1.15
CA VAL A 60 -4.28 -4.60 1.04
C VAL A 60 -4.41 -4.10 -0.38
N ASN A 61 -5.02 -2.93 -0.51
CA ASN A 61 -4.98 -2.16 -1.75
C ASN A 61 -3.88 -1.11 -1.66
N VAL A 62 -3.13 -0.97 -2.74
CA VAL A 62 -2.23 0.16 -2.97
C VAL A 62 -2.75 0.87 -4.22
N THR A 63 -3.21 2.10 -4.04
CA THR A 63 -3.74 2.94 -5.11
C THR A 63 -2.72 4.02 -5.45
N HIS A 64 -2.27 4.01 -6.70
CA HIS A 64 -1.41 5.04 -7.26
C HIS A 64 -2.21 6.02 -8.11
N ARG A 65 -1.89 7.31 -8.07
CA ARG A 65 -2.55 8.31 -8.94
C ARG A 65 -2.24 8.09 -10.42
N TYR A 66 -1.01 7.70 -10.74
CA TYR A 66 -0.54 7.38 -12.10
C TYR A 66 -0.19 5.90 -12.23
N PRO A 67 -0.26 5.30 -13.43
CA PRO A 67 0.01 3.87 -13.62
C PRO A 67 1.46 3.54 -13.27
N THR A 68 1.68 2.33 -12.74
CA THR A 68 3.00 1.83 -12.33
C THR A 68 3.26 0.46 -12.92
N LYS A 69 4.52 0.03 -12.91
CA LYS A 69 4.92 -1.34 -13.24
C LYS A 69 4.31 -2.31 -12.23
N GLY A 70 3.91 -3.50 -12.70
CA GLY A 70 3.46 -4.57 -11.84
C GLY A 70 4.59 -5.09 -10.93
N ILE A 71 4.25 -5.38 -9.67
CA ILE A 71 5.15 -6.01 -8.70
C ILE A 71 4.68 -7.44 -8.45
N ILE A 72 5.61 -8.41 -8.45
CA ILE A 72 5.29 -9.83 -8.29
C ILE A 72 4.48 -10.10 -7.01
N GLY A 73 3.39 -10.85 -7.17
CA GLY A 73 2.47 -11.20 -6.09
C GLY A 73 1.45 -10.10 -5.73
N TRP A 74 1.34 -9.06 -6.56
CA TRP A 74 0.23 -8.12 -6.55
C TRP A 74 -0.67 -8.38 -7.77
N ALA A 75 -1.99 -8.38 -7.55
CA ALA A 75 -2.98 -8.39 -8.61
C ALA A 75 -3.24 -6.96 -9.11
N GLY A 76 -3.65 -6.82 -10.38
CA GLY A 76 -3.99 -5.53 -11.00
C GLY A 76 -2.89 -4.93 -11.90
N PRO A 77 -3.00 -3.64 -12.28
CA PRO A 77 -3.92 -2.67 -11.70
C PRO A 77 -5.35 -2.77 -12.25
N ALA A 78 -6.34 -2.51 -11.39
CA ALA A 78 -7.66 -2.08 -11.81
C ALA A 78 -7.69 -0.55 -11.94
N THR A 79 -8.38 -0.02 -12.96
CA THR A 79 -8.59 1.43 -13.11
C THR A 79 -9.83 1.86 -12.34
N MET A 80 -9.66 2.83 -11.45
CA MET A 80 -10.70 3.44 -10.63
C MET A 80 -10.66 4.96 -10.83
N PRO A 81 -11.75 5.70 -10.54
CA PRO A 81 -11.74 7.17 -10.63
C PRO A 81 -10.61 7.85 -9.85
N GLU A 82 -10.21 7.24 -8.73
CA GLU A 82 -9.13 7.72 -7.86
C GLU A 82 -7.72 7.29 -8.29
N GLY A 83 -7.57 6.44 -9.31
CA GLY A 83 -6.27 5.99 -9.82
C GLY A 83 -6.21 4.49 -10.15
N PHE A 84 -5.02 3.92 -9.98
CA PHE A 84 -4.69 2.54 -10.36
C PHE A 84 -4.49 1.70 -9.12
N VAL A 85 -5.34 0.69 -8.94
CA VAL A 85 -5.40 -0.09 -7.70
C VAL A 85 -4.77 -1.46 -7.90
N HIS A 86 -3.76 -1.75 -7.10
CA HIS A 86 -3.19 -3.08 -6.95
C HIS A 86 -3.65 -3.71 -5.65
N ASN A 87 -3.95 -5.01 -5.66
CA ASN A 87 -4.39 -5.75 -4.48
C ASN A 87 -3.41 -6.86 -4.12
N ARG A 88 -3.24 -7.10 -2.82
CA ARG A 88 -2.58 -8.29 -2.30
C ARG A 88 -3.30 -8.82 -1.06
N LYS A 89 -3.43 -10.15 -1.01
CA LYS A 89 -3.98 -10.91 0.12
C LYS A 89 -2.86 -11.45 1.00
N PHE A 90 -3.04 -11.38 2.32
CA PHE A 90 -2.10 -11.87 3.34
C PHE A 90 -2.80 -12.85 4.28
N GLY A 91 -2.34 -14.11 4.28
CA GLY A 91 -2.86 -15.15 5.17
C GLY A 91 -2.30 -15.04 6.59
N HIS A 92 -1.01 -15.31 6.78
CA HIS A 92 -0.32 -15.19 8.08
C HIS A 92 1.17 -14.83 7.90
N PRO A 93 1.51 -13.72 7.21
CA PRO A 93 2.92 -13.34 7.03
C PRO A 93 3.52 -12.85 8.35
N ALA A 94 4.84 -12.95 8.47
CA ALA A 94 5.58 -12.12 9.42
C ALA A 94 5.38 -10.63 9.07
N SER A 95 5.22 -9.76 10.08
CA SER A 95 4.95 -8.33 9.85
C SER A 95 6.01 -7.66 8.95
N ALA A 96 7.29 -7.99 9.16
CA ALA A 96 8.39 -7.47 8.35
C ALA A 96 8.24 -7.82 6.86
N GLN A 97 7.75 -9.04 6.56
CA GLN A 97 7.55 -9.49 5.19
C GLN A 97 6.38 -8.75 4.53
N MET A 98 5.27 -8.58 5.24
CA MET A 98 4.12 -7.79 4.76
C MET A 98 4.53 -6.35 4.46
N ILE A 99 5.25 -5.70 5.37
CA ILE A 99 5.72 -4.31 5.23
C ILE A 99 6.66 -4.18 4.03
N ARG A 100 7.56 -5.15 3.82
CA ARG A 100 8.43 -5.17 2.63
C ARG A 100 7.61 -5.22 1.35
N TYR A 101 6.64 -6.12 1.24
CA TYR A 101 5.80 -6.23 0.04
C TYR A 101 4.97 -4.97 -0.23
N ILE A 102 4.44 -4.32 0.82
CA ILE A 102 3.75 -3.04 0.70
C ILE A 102 4.71 -1.96 0.21
N ARG A 103 5.92 -1.88 0.78
CA ARG A 103 6.94 -0.93 0.37
C ARG A 103 7.30 -1.08 -1.11
N ASP A 104 7.53 -2.31 -1.55
CA ASP A 104 7.90 -2.59 -2.94
C ASP A 104 6.83 -2.09 -3.92
N MET A 105 5.55 -2.27 -3.58
CA MET A 105 4.44 -1.75 -4.39
C MET A 105 4.27 -0.23 -4.30
N VAL A 106 4.38 0.35 -3.10
CA VAL A 106 4.29 1.81 -2.90
C VAL A 106 5.32 2.54 -3.76
N PHE A 107 6.55 2.02 -3.84
CA PHE A 107 7.63 2.60 -4.64
C PHE A 107 7.76 2.00 -6.05
N ALA A 108 6.72 1.32 -6.56
CA ALA A 108 6.73 0.82 -7.93
C ALA A 108 6.93 1.97 -8.92
N ASP A 109 7.80 1.75 -9.92
CA ASP A 109 8.10 2.76 -10.91
C ASP A 109 6.85 3.13 -11.71
N ARG A 110 6.65 4.43 -11.94
CA ARG A 110 5.63 4.94 -12.85
C ARG A 110 5.92 4.51 -14.30
N ILE A 111 4.87 4.30 -15.08
CA ILE A 111 4.91 4.11 -16.54
C ILE A 111 4.69 5.45 -17.25
#